data_AF-A0A7Y7WMS8-F1
#
_entry.id   AF-A0A7Y7WMS8-F1
#
_cell.length_a   1.000
_cell.length_b   1.000
_cell.length_c   1.000
_cell.angle_alpha   90.00
_cell.angle_beta   90.00
_cell.angle_gamma   90.00
#
_symmetry.space_group_name_H-M   'P 1'
#
loop_
_entity.id
_entity.type
_entity.pdbx_description
1 polymer ?
#
loop_
_entity_poly.entity_id
_entity_poly.type
_entity_poly.pdbx_seq_one_letter_code
_entity_poly.pdbx_strand_id
1 'polypeptide(L)' 'MPEATSSEQWFYEEKGQRQVANEQQIVALIRSGKLTYGSLIWKKGLDNWIVSAP' A
#
# COMPACT_ATOMS: atom_id res chain seq x y z
N MET A 1 14.91 12.70 15.94
CA MET A 1 14.59 11.27 15.93
C MET A 1 13.45 11.11 14.92
N PRO A 2 13.55 10.31 13.84
CA PRO A 2 12.42 10.21 12.91
C PRO A 2 11.38 9.28 13.51
N GLU A 3 10.23 9.86 13.87
CA GLU A 3 9.05 9.18 14.41
C GLU A 3 8.34 8.41 13.28
N ALA A 4 8.84 7.21 12.97
CA ALA A 4 8.12 6.24 12.15
C ALA A 4 7.27 5.34 13.05
N THR A 5 6.32 5.92 13.77
CA THR A 5 5.29 5.18 14.51
C THR A 5 3.94 5.65 14.04
N SER A 6 3.60 5.27 12.83
CA SER A 6 2.23 5.31 12.39
C SER A 6 1.88 3.88 12.00
N SER A 7 1.07 3.24 12.85
CA SER A 7 0.46 1.93 12.65
C SER A 7 -0.54 2.00 11.49
N GLU A 8 -0.04 2.40 10.33
CA GLU A 8 -0.84 2.73 9.16
C GLU A 8 -1.19 1.43 8.48
N GLN A 9 -2.44 1.01 8.66
CA GLN A 9 -3.00 -0.04 7.85
C GLN A 9 -3.06 0.44 6.41
N TRP A 10 -2.26 -0.23 5.59
CA TRP A 10 -2.33 -0.13 4.14
C TRP A 10 -3.31 -1.17 3.63
N PHE A 11 -3.88 -0.88 2.48
CA PHE A 11 -4.84 -1.71 1.80
C PHE A 11 -4.45 -1.74 0.33
N TYR A 12 -4.53 -2.91 -0.27
CA TYR A 12 -4.27 -3.05 -1.70
C TYR A 12 -5.33 -3.94 -2.32
N GLU A 13 -5.61 -3.72 -3.60
CA GLU A 13 -6.46 -4.61 -4.38
C GLU A 13 -5.63 -5.72 -5.01
N GLU A 14 -6.06 -6.96 -4.81
CA GLU A 14 -5.52 -8.14 -5.48
C GLU A 14 -6.69 -8.95 -6.05
N LYS A 15 -6.74 -9.07 -7.38
CA LYS A 15 -7.78 -9.84 -8.09
C LYS A 15 -9.22 -9.42 -7.72
N GLY A 16 -9.46 -8.13 -7.53
CA GLY A 16 -10.78 -7.60 -7.13
C GLY A 16 -11.11 -7.77 -5.64
N GLN A 17 -10.17 -8.25 -4.82
CA GLN A 17 -10.33 -8.33 -3.37
C GLN A 17 -9.41 -7.34 -2.66
N ARG A 18 -9.94 -6.67 -1.63
CA ARG A 18 -9.19 -5.72 -0.82
C ARG A 18 -8.47 -6.46 0.31
N GLN A 19 -7.15 -6.43 0.28
CA GLN A 19 -6.28 -7.02 1.27
C GLN A 19 -5.71 -5.95 2.20
N VAL A 20 -5.41 -6.32 3.44
CA VAL A 20 -4.76 -5.45 4.44
C VAL A 20 -3.28 -5.79 4.50
N ALA A 21 -2.44 -4.76 4.53
CA ALA A 21 -0.99 -4.86 4.67
C ALA A 21 -0.46 -3.76 5.58
N ASN A 22 0.79 -3.91 6.02
CA ASN A 22 1.56 -2.80 6.57
C ASN A 22 2.53 -2.27 5.51
N GLU A 23 3.20 -1.16 5.80
CA GLU A 23 4.11 -0.50 4.85
C GLU A 23 5.20 -1.46 4.33
N GLN A 24 5.84 -2.22 5.22
CA GLN A 24 6.90 -3.15 4.85
C GLN A 24 6.40 -4.24 3.89
N GLN A 25 5.18 -4.73 4.10
CA GLN A 25 4.53 -5.69 3.20
C GLN A 25 4.23 -5.05 1.85
N ILE A 26 3.71 -3.82 1.80
CA ILE A 26 3.49 -3.09 0.53
C ILE A 26 4.82 -2.92 -0.23
N VAL A 27 5.88 -2.50 0.45
CA VAL A 27 7.21 -2.34 -0.17
C VAL A 27 7.73 -3.67 -0.69
N ALA A 28 7.57 -4.76 0.06
CA ALA A 28 7.97 -6.10 -0.39
C ALA A 28 7.16 -6.55 -1.61
N LEU A 29 5.85 -6.29 -1.62
CA LEU A 29 4.95 -6.61 -2.74
C LEU A 29 5.31 -5.82 -4.01
N ILE A 30 5.66 -4.54 -3.88
CA ILE A 30 6.14 -3.70 -4.98
C ILE A 30 7.48 -4.23 -5.52
N ARG A 31 8.43 -4.52 -4.62
CA ARG A 31 9.74 -5.08 -5.00
C ARG A 31 9.64 -6.46 -5.65
N SER A 32 8.65 -7.25 -5.23
CA SER A 32 8.35 -8.57 -5.82
C SER A 32 7.62 -8.47 -7.17
N GLY A 33 7.20 -7.27 -7.60
CA GLY A 33 6.39 -7.10 -8.80
C GLY A 33 4.96 -7.65 -8.68
N LYS A 34 4.49 -7.90 -7.45
CA LYS A 34 3.12 -8.35 -7.19
C LYS A 34 2.15 -7.17 -7.14
N LEU A 35 2.59 -6.05 -6.54
CA LEU A 35 1.98 -4.75 -6.71
C LEU A 35 2.76 -4.00 -7.78
N THR A 36 2.12 -3.73 -8.90
CA THR A 36 2.74 -3.03 -10.03
C THR A 36 2.07 -1.69 -10.26
N TYR A 37 2.60 -0.92 -11.21
CA TYR A 37 1.96 0.29 -11.69
C TYR A 37 0.50 -0.01 -12.10
N GLY A 38 -0.46 0.73 -11.51
CA GLY A 38 -1.89 0.53 -11.73
C GLY A 38 -2.61 -0.30 -10.66
N SER A 39 -1.89 -0.89 -9.71
CA SER A 39 -2.53 -1.47 -8.52
C SER A 39 -3.11 -0.38 -7.63
N LEU A 40 -4.37 -0.51 -7.22
CA LEU A 40 -4.98 0.42 -6.27
C LEU A 40 -4.45 0.15 -4.87
N ILE A 41 -3.76 1.16 -4.30
CA ILE A 41 -3.24 1.13 -2.95
C ILE A 41 -3.90 2.27 -2.16
N TRP A 42 -4.35 1.99 -0.95
CA TRP A 42 -4.96 2.96 -0.05
C TRP A 42 -4.40 2.82 1.35
N LYS A 43 -4.20 3.93 2.02
CA LYS A 43 -3.65 3.99 3.37
C LYS A 43 -4.67 4.64 4.28
N LYS A 44 -4.93 4.04 5.44
CA LYS A 44 -5.85 4.61 6.43
C LYS A 44 -5.33 5.96 6.90
N GLY A 45 -6.09 7.03 6.63
CA GLY A 45 -5.70 8.42 6.90
C GLY A 45 -5.45 9.27 5.65
N LEU A 46 -5.41 8.66 4.47
CA LEU A 46 -5.46 9.37 3.19
C LEU A 46 -6.91 9.43 2.70
N ASP A 47 -7.41 10.65 2.50
CA ASP A 47 -8.78 10.92 2.06
C ASP A 47 -9.09 10.32 0.67
N ASN A 48 -8.05 10.08 -0.15
CA ASN A 48 -8.17 9.60 -1.51
C ASN A 48 -7.22 8.43 -1.82
N TRP A 49 -7.65 7.55 -2.74
CA TRP A 49 -6.82 6.48 -3.30
C TRP A 49 -5.65 7.07 -4.08
N ILE A 50 -4.44 6.59 -3.82
CA ILE A 50 -3.25 7.04 -4.55
C ILE A 50 -2.89 5.95 -5.56
N VAL A 51 -2.79 6.32 -6.83
CA VAL A 51 -2.28 5.44 -7.87
C VAL A 51 -0.76 5.40 -7.73
N SER A 52 -0.16 4.19 -7.75
CA SER A 52 1.30 4.07 -7.69
C SER A 52 1.94 4.77 -8.90
N ALA A 53 2.85 5.71 -8.63
CA ALA A 53 3.65 6.43 -9.62
C ALA A 53 4.92 5.63 -10.00
N PRO A 54 5.57 5.90 -11.15
CA PRO A 54 6.69 5.11 -11.68
C PRO A 54 7.96 5.14 -10.83
#